data_AF-A0A9E0HA00-F1
#
_entry.id   AF-A0A9E0HA00-F1
#
_cell.length_a   1.000
_cell.length_b   1.000
_cell.length_c   1.000
_cell.angle_alpha   90.00
_cell.angle_beta   90.00
_cell.angle_gamma   90.00
#
_symmetry.space_group_name_H-M   'P 1'
#
loop_
_entity.id
_entity.type
_entity.pdbx_description
1 polymer ?
#
loop_
_entity_poly.entity_id
_entity_poly.type
_entity_poly.pdbx_seq_one_letter_code
_entity_poly.pdbx_strand_id
1 'polypeptide(L)'
;MAADDDAVRARLRELEGEVAAKTAADRARKEAARERIVAQRAAAAAERDALRQRQAALHGSRSAAPDDEPEVPPARSRGGAGDLERAVALARKAGDVKAELARPTKAGEKSWLVSGGLSFLFGPLGWLYAGSFRETIPAAVGYLLIAGVVSKILPMFLLMPVLMVLLPLSGIAGLVYAIGHNRAGKRIRLFGDDPEKRKKLGGLLGGGGDARR
;
A
#
# COMPACT_ATOMS: atom_id res chain seq x y z
N MET A 1 -40.93 -31.50 39.18
CA MET A 1 -41.16 -30.05 39.01
C MET A 1 -40.26 -29.23 39.92
N ALA A 2 -40.43 -29.18 41.25
CA ALA A 2 -39.54 -28.35 42.10
C ALA A 2 -38.04 -28.74 42.04
N ALA A 3 -37.72 -30.04 41.94
CA ALA A 3 -36.34 -30.51 41.82
C ALA A 3 -35.67 -30.15 40.48
N ASP A 4 -36.45 -29.96 39.41
CA ASP A 4 -35.93 -29.60 38.09
C ASP A 4 -35.55 -28.11 38.05
N ASP A 5 -36.31 -27.25 38.73
CA ASP A 5 -36.05 -25.81 38.81
C ASP A 5 -34.74 -25.48 39.54
N ASP A 6 -34.41 -26.23 40.60
CA ASP A 6 -33.16 -26.04 41.33
C ASP A 6 -31.94 -26.45 40.51
N ALA A 7 -32.05 -27.53 39.73
CA ALA A 7 -31.01 -27.96 38.81
C ALA A 7 -30.74 -26.94 37.70
N VAL A 8 -31.80 -26.32 37.16
CA VAL A 8 -31.69 -25.24 36.16
C VAL A 8 -30.99 -24.02 36.75
N ARG A 9 -31.37 -23.59 37.96
CA ARG A 9 -30.73 -22.45 38.65
C ARG A 9 -29.25 -22.71 38.94
N ALA A 10 -28.88 -23.93 39.29
CA ALA A 10 -27.49 -24.30 39.53
C ALA A 10 -26.64 -24.18 38.25
N ARG A 11 -27.14 -24.71 37.12
CA ARG A 11 -26.47 -24.57 35.81
C ARG A 11 -26.36 -23.12 35.36
N LEU A 12 -27.36 -22.29 35.65
CA LEU A 12 -27.35 -20.88 35.27
C LEU A 12 -26.25 -20.11 36.01
N ARG A 13 -26.08 -20.37 37.32
CA ARG A 13 -24.98 -19.78 38.12
C ARG A 13 -23.60 -20.24 37.64
N GLU A 14 -23.46 -21.49 37.25
CA GLU A 14 -22.21 -22.02 36.69
C GLU A 14 -21.85 -21.29 35.38
N LEU A 15 -22.81 -21.15 34.47
CA LEU A 15 -22.63 -20.44 33.21
C LEU A 15 -22.34 -18.95 33.41
N GLU A 16 -23.03 -18.29 34.34
CA GLU A 16 -22.73 -16.90 34.71
C GLU A 16 -21.30 -16.75 35.24
N GLY A 17 -20.84 -17.70 36.05
CA GLY A 17 -19.46 -17.76 36.52
C GLY A 17 -18.44 -17.92 35.38
N GLU A 18 -18.71 -18.80 34.42
CA GLU A 18 -17.84 -19.03 33.27
C GLU A 18 -17.78 -17.78 32.36
N VAL A 19 -18.91 -17.14 32.09
CA VAL A 19 -18.98 -15.91 31.30
C VAL A 19 -18.24 -14.78 32.02
N ALA A 20 -18.45 -14.60 33.32
CA ALA A 20 -17.74 -13.60 34.12
C ALA A 20 -16.22 -13.80 34.04
N ALA A 21 -15.74 -15.04 34.22
CA ALA A 21 -14.33 -15.38 34.11
C ALA A 21 -13.75 -15.09 32.71
N LYS A 22 -14.47 -15.46 31.65
CA LYS A 22 -14.07 -15.15 30.26
C LYS A 22 -13.98 -13.65 30.02
N THR A 23 -14.96 -12.87 30.47
CA THR A 23 -14.93 -11.41 30.27
C THR A 23 -13.80 -10.73 31.05
N ALA A 24 -13.43 -11.24 32.23
CA ALA A 24 -12.30 -10.76 33.02
C ALA A 24 -10.97 -11.07 32.32
N ALA A 25 -10.81 -12.30 31.82
CA ALA A 25 -9.62 -12.71 31.06
C ALA A 25 -9.43 -11.87 29.79
N ASP A 26 -10.51 -11.56 29.07
CA ASP A 26 -10.44 -10.72 27.87
C ASP A 26 -10.11 -9.26 28.19
N ARG A 27 -10.59 -8.73 29.32
CA ARG A 27 -10.19 -7.39 29.79
C ARG A 27 -8.69 -7.34 30.11
N ALA A 28 -8.19 -8.32 30.86
CA ALA A 28 -6.76 -8.42 31.17
C ALA A 28 -5.89 -8.53 29.91
N ARG A 29 -6.31 -9.33 28.91
CA ARG A 29 -5.60 -9.43 27.62
C ARG A 29 -5.59 -8.11 26.86
N LYS A 30 -6.71 -7.38 26.85
CA LYS A 30 -6.82 -6.07 26.18
C LYS A 30 -5.94 -5.03 26.87
N GLU A 31 -5.88 -5.03 28.19
CA GLU A 31 -5.02 -4.13 28.97
C GLU A 31 -3.54 -4.42 28.70
N ALA A 32 -3.12 -5.68 28.80
CA ALA A 32 -1.75 -6.09 28.46
C ALA A 32 -1.37 -5.75 27.01
N ALA A 33 -2.30 -5.89 26.06
CA ALA A 33 -2.06 -5.50 24.67
C ALA A 33 -1.90 -3.98 24.51
N ARG A 34 -2.69 -3.17 25.23
CA ARG A 34 -2.58 -1.71 25.23
C ARG A 34 -1.25 -1.26 25.79
N GLU A 35 -0.81 -1.84 26.90
CA GLU A 35 0.50 -1.53 27.50
C GLU A 35 1.65 -1.84 26.53
N ARG A 36 1.60 -2.98 25.83
CA ARG A 36 2.60 -3.33 24.81
C ARG A 36 2.63 -2.31 23.67
N ILE A 37 1.47 -1.83 23.20
CA ILE A 37 1.39 -0.82 22.14
C ILE A 37 1.97 0.52 22.62
N VAL A 38 1.67 0.93 23.86
CA VAL A 38 2.22 2.17 24.43
C VAL A 38 3.74 2.06 24.56
N ALA A 39 4.26 0.95 25.08
CA ALA A 39 5.69 0.70 25.19
C ALA A 39 6.40 0.71 23.83
N GLN A 40 5.82 0.06 22.80
CA GLN A 40 6.35 0.07 21.44
C GLN A 40 6.39 1.48 20.84
N ARG A 41 5.33 2.28 21.06
CA ARG A 41 5.29 3.68 20.58
C ARG A 41 6.33 4.56 21.27
N ALA A 42 6.54 4.36 22.58
CA ALA A 42 7.58 5.07 23.31
C ALA A 42 8.98 4.72 22.79
N ALA A 43 9.26 3.43 22.55
CA ALA A 43 10.53 2.98 21.98
C ALA A 43 10.76 3.56 20.57
N ALA A 44 9.76 3.51 19.70
CA ALA A 44 9.84 4.06 18.34
C ALA A 44 10.05 5.59 18.33
N ALA A 45 9.45 6.31 19.29
CA ALA A 45 9.66 7.75 19.44
C ALA A 45 11.12 8.06 19.85
N ALA A 46 11.66 7.31 20.81
CA ALA A 46 13.05 7.46 21.25
C ALA A 46 14.05 7.18 20.12
N GLU A 47 13.81 6.16 19.30
CA GLU A 47 14.66 5.86 18.14
C GLU A 47 14.64 7.00 17.11
N ARG A 48 13.45 7.55 16.82
CA ARG A 48 13.32 8.68 15.89
C ARG A 48 14.06 9.92 16.40
N ASP A 49 14.01 10.20 17.70
CA ASP A 49 14.70 11.36 18.27
C ASP A 49 16.23 11.15 18.30
N ALA A 50 16.69 9.92 18.53
CA ALA A 50 18.11 9.57 18.37
C ALA A 50 18.60 9.75 16.93
N LEU A 51 17.79 9.38 15.92
CA LEU A 51 18.12 9.61 14.51
C LEU A 51 18.18 11.10 14.17
N ARG A 52 17.26 11.91 14.69
CA ARG A 52 17.29 13.38 14.51
C ARG A 52 18.55 13.99 15.11
N GLN A 53 18.98 13.55 16.30
CA GLN A 53 20.22 14.01 16.92
C GLN A 53 21.45 13.64 16.09
N ARG A 54 21.51 12.41 15.56
CA ARG A 54 22.59 11.99 14.66
C ARG A 54 22.63 12.82 13.38
N GLN A 55 21.48 13.10 12.79
CA GLN A 55 21.40 13.96 11.61
C GLN A 55 21.84 15.39 11.91
N ALA A 56 21.42 15.96 13.04
CA ALA A 56 21.86 17.29 13.48
C ALA A 56 23.38 17.36 13.67
N ALA A 57 24.00 16.33 14.25
CA ALA A 57 25.45 16.24 14.42
C ALA A 57 26.20 16.18 13.07
N LEU A 58 25.68 15.42 12.09
CA LEU A 58 26.26 15.35 10.75
C LEU A 58 26.11 16.66 9.97
N HIS A 59 24.98 17.36 10.11
CA HIS A 59 24.79 18.66 9.47
C HIS A 59 25.63 19.77 10.12
N GLY A 60 25.77 19.76 11.45
CA GLY A 60 26.62 20.72 12.17
C GLY A 60 28.11 20.57 11.85
N SER A 61 28.61 19.34 11.71
CA SER A 61 30.02 19.09 11.34
C SER A 61 30.37 19.49 9.91
N ARG A 62 29.41 19.50 8.98
CA ARG A 62 29.63 19.93 7.58
C ARG A 62 29.77 21.45 7.42
N SER A 63 29.15 22.24 8.29
CA SER A 63 29.28 23.71 8.27
C SER A 63 30.55 24.23 8.97
N ALA A 64 31.34 23.37 9.59
CA ALA A 64 32.58 23.75 10.29
C ALA A 64 33.87 23.39 9.52
N ALA A 65 33.76 22.86 8.29
CA ALA A 65 34.92 22.65 7.42
C ALA A 65 35.31 24.00 6.78
N PRO A 66 36.54 24.49 6.97
CA PRO A 66 37.01 25.74 6.36
C PRO A 66 37.03 25.62 4.83
N ASP A 67 36.68 26.70 4.16
CA ASP A 67 36.76 26.87 2.70
C ASP A 67 38.22 26.87 2.21
N ASP A 68 38.86 25.70 2.18
CA ASP A 68 40.03 25.49 1.32
C ASP A 68 39.52 25.00 -0.04
N GLU A 69 39.24 25.95 -0.94
CA GLU A 69 38.95 25.65 -2.35
C GLU A 69 40.20 25.09 -3.04
N PRO A 70 40.21 23.82 -3.50
CA PRO A 70 41.18 23.41 -4.49
C PRO A 70 40.69 23.88 -5.87
N GLU A 71 41.47 24.75 -6.52
CA GLU A 71 41.31 25.06 -7.95
C GLU A 71 41.33 23.75 -8.77
N VAL A 72 40.17 23.34 -9.27
CA VAL A 72 40.05 22.23 -10.22
C VAL A 72 39.95 22.80 -11.65
N PRO A 73 40.88 22.47 -12.56
CA PRO A 73 40.85 22.94 -13.94
C PRO A 73 39.66 22.34 -14.72
N PRO A 74 39.13 23.05 -15.74
CA PRO A 74 37.89 22.69 -16.41
C PRO A 74 38.07 21.47 -17.33
N ALA A 75 37.78 20.29 -16.79
CA ALA A 75 37.66 19.06 -17.57
C ALA A 75 36.30 19.04 -18.29
N ARG A 76 36.38 19.09 -19.62
CA ARG A 76 35.28 18.85 -20.56
C ARG A 76 34.61 17.51 -20.24
N SER A 77 33.35 17.51 -19.81
CA SER A 77 32.48 16.34 -19.91
C SER A 77 31.03 16.76 -20.17
N ARG A 78 30.71 16.91 -21.45
CA ARG A 78 29.34 16.94 -21.96
C ARG A 78 28.75 15.53 -21.75
N GLY A 79 27.80 15.38 -20.83
CA GLY A 79 26.88 14.23 -20.87
C GLY A 79 26.31 13.69 -19.55
N GLY A 80 26.84 14.04 -18.37
CA GLY A 80 26.55 13.25 -17.15
C GLY A 80 25.49 13.78 -16.18
N ALA A 81 25.14 15.06 -16.20
CA ALA A 81 24.37 15.67 -15.10
C ALA A 81 22.89 15.24 -15.08
N GLY A 82 22.23 15.18 -16.25
CA GLY A 82 20.81 14.82 -16.35
C GLY A 82 20.53 13.34 -16.04
N ASP A 83 21.48 12.45 -16.35
CA ASP A 83 21.34 11.01 -16.05
C ASP A 83 21.60 10.71 -14.58
N LEU A 84 22.53 11.44 -13.93
CA LEU A 84 22.69 11.37 -12.48
C LEU A 84 21.45 11.86 -11.74
N GLU A 85 20.86 12.97 -12.19
CA GLU A 85 19.67 13.53 -11.56
C GLU A 85 18.46 12.60 -11.69
N ARG A 86 18.28 11.97 -12.86
CA ARG A 86 17.30 10.90 -13.07
C ARG A 86 17.58 9.65 -12.26
N ALA A 87 18.83 9.23 -12.14
CA ALA A 87 19.23 8.08 -11.33
C ALA A 87 18.99 8.32 -9.85
N VAL A 88 19.29 9.52 -9.34
CA VAL A 88 19.03 9.92 -7.95
C VAL A 88 17.52 10.05 -7.71
N ALA A 89 16.75 10.58 -8.66
CA ALA A 89 15.29 10.62 -8.58
C ALA A 89 14.67 9.22 -8.56
N LEU A 90 15.17 8.30 -9.39
CA LEU A 90 14.79 6.88 -9.38
C LEU A 90 15.18 6.19 -8.08
N ALA A 91 16.38 6.45 -7.55
CA ALA A 91 16.86 5.89 -6.29
C ALA A 91 16.02 6.38 -5.10
N ARG A 92 15.63 7.67 -5.08
CA ARG A 92 14.69 8.20 -4.08
C ARG A 92 13.31 7.55 -4.21
N LYS A 93 12.78 7.42 -5.43
CA LYS A 93 11.51 6.72 -5.68
C LYS A 93 11.56 5.25 -5.25
N ALA A 94 12.68 4.57 -5.49
CA ALA A 94 12.90 3.20 -5.06
C ALA A 94 13.02 3.08 -3.53
N GLY A 95 13.66 4.06 -2.88
CA GLY A 95 13.72 4.18 -1.43
C GLY A 95 12.35 4.39 -0.79
N ASP A 96 11.52 5.26 -1.37
CA ASP A 96 10.13 5.45 -0.94
C ASP A 96 9.31 4.18 -1.10
N VAL A 97 9.45 3.49 -2.24
CA VAL A 97 8.81 2.19 -2.49
C VAL A 97 9.28 1.16 -1.47
N LYS A 98 10.57 1.08 -1.15
CA LYS A 98 11.11 0.14 -0.15
C LYS A 98 10.63 0.45 1.26
N ALA A 99 10.59 1.73 1.65
CA ALA A 99 10.08 2.17 2.94
C ALA A 99 8.58 1.91 3.07
N GLU A 100 7.86 2.01 1.96
CA GLU A 100 6.46 1.61 1.87
C GLU A 100 6.34 0.09 2.04
N LEU A 101 7.06 -0.73 1.26
CA LEU A 101 7.13 -2.20 1.40
C LEU A 101 7.45 -2.68 2.82
N ALA A 102 8.27 -1.93 3.57
CA ALA A 102 8.61 -2.25 4.95
C ALA A 102 7.50 -1.89 5.96
N ARG A 103 6.44 -1.19 5.53
CA ARG A 103 5.36 -0.75 6.41
C ARG A 103 4.42 -1.94 6.71
N PRO A 104 4.12 -2.22 7.99
CA PRO A 104 3.23 -3.32 8.34
C PRO A 104 1.82 -3.05 7.80
N THR A 105 1.32 -3.97 6.98
CA THR A 105 0.00 -3.91 6.35
C THR A 105 -1.10 -3.85 7.41
N LYS A 106 -1.98 -2.85 7.34
CA LYS A 106 -3.14 -2.75 8.23
C LYS A 106 -4.26 -3.69 7.78
N ALA A 107 -5.06 -4.17 8.73
CA ALA A 107 -6.21 -5.02 8.44
C ALA A 107 -7.19 -4.32 7.47
N GLY A 108 -7.38 -4.91 6.28
CA GLY A 108 -8.22 -4.35 5.20
C GLY A 108 -7.45 -3.88 3.96
N GLU A 109 -6.12 -3.77 4.02
CA GLU A 109 -5.29 -3.46 2.87
C GLU A 109 -5.11 -4.72 1.99
N LYS A 110 -5.33 -4.59 0.67
CA LYS A 110 -5.09 -5.67 -0.27
C LYS A 110 -3.59 -5.99 -0.26
N SER A 111 -3.26 -7.27 -0.11
CA SER A 111 -1.89 -7.74 0.00
C SER A 111 -1.17 -7.60 -1.35
N TRP A 112 -0.44 -6.50 -1.52
CA TRP A 112 0.52 -6.26 -2.59
C TRP A 112 1.49 -7.40 -2.90
N LEU A 113 1.91 -8.16 -1.89
CA LEU A 113 2.72 -9.38 -2.06
C LEU A 113 1.95 -10.46 -2.84
N VAL A 114 0.67 -10.66 -2.51
CA VAL A 114 -0.20 -11.60 -3.23
C VAL A 114 -0.44 -11.10 -4.66
N SER A 115 -0.63 -9.80 -4.83
CA SER A 115 -0.80 -9.17 -6.15
C SER A 115 0.46 -9.28 -7.03
N GLY A 116 1.64 -9.00 -6.47
CA GLY A 116 2.92 -9.12 -7.15
C GLY A 116 3.24 -10.56 -7.49
N GLY A 117 2.99 -11.49 -6.56
CA GLY A 117 3.15 -12.92 -6.77
C GLY A 117 2.23 -13.48 -7.86
N LEU A 118 0.94 -13.11 -7.85
CA LEU A 118 0.00 -13.50 -8.90
C LEU A 118 0.41 -12.93 -10.26
N SER A 119 0.88 -11.67 -10.30
CA SER A 119 1.30 -11.03 -11.54
C SER A 119 2.60 -11.60 -12.09
N PHE A 120 3.46 -12.13 -11.22
CA PHE A 120 4.68 -12.82 -11.61
C PHE A 120 4.39 -14.21 -12.19
N LEU A 121 3.45 -14.96 -11.60
CA LEU A 121 3.09 -16.30 -12.10
C LEU A 121 2.16 -16.26 -13.33
N PHE A 122 1.17 -15.37 -13.32
CA PHE A 122 0.09 -15.35 -14.31
C PHE A 122 0.14 -14.13 -15.22
N GLY A 123 1.20 -13.32 -15.13
CA GLY A 123 1.35 -12.11 -15.92
C GLY A 123 0.21 -11.11 -15.67
N PRO A 124 -0.37 -10.51 -16.73
CA PRO A 124 -1.42 -9.51 -16.60
C PRO A 124 -2.71 -10.00 -15.92
N LEU A 125 -2.92 -11.31 -15.83
CA LEU A 125 -4.06 -11.87 -15.07
C LEU A 125 -3.95 -11.54 -13.57
N GLY A 126 -2.74 -11.40 -13.04
CA GLY A 126 -2.53 -11.00 -11.65
C GLY A 126 -3.00 -9.56 -11.36
N TRP A 127 -3.14 -8.73 -12.40
CA TRP A 127 -3.63 -7.36 -12.24
C TRP A 127 -5.11 -7.34 -11.87
N LEU A 128 -5.89 -8.37 -12.20
CA LEU A 128 -7.30 -8.49 -11.79
C LEU A 128 -7.47 -8.52 -10.26
N TYR A 129 -6.46 -9.00 -9.53
CA TYR A 129 -6.47 -8.97 -8.07
C TYR A 129 -6.15 -7.57 -7.51
N ALA A 130 -5.19 -6.89 -8.15
CA ALA A 130 -4.68 -5.56 -7.80
C ALA A 130 -5.65 -4.42 -8.17
N GLY A 131 -6.33 -4.55 -9.30
CA GLY A 131 -6.91 -3.46 -10.06
C GLY A 131 -8.40 -3.22 -9.89
N SER A 132 -8.84 -2.05 -10.36
CA SER A 132 -10.25 -1.78 -10.62
C SER A 132 -10.73 -2.68 -11.75
N PHE A 133 -11.74 -3.52 -11.48
CA PHE A 133 -12.31 -4.47 -12.45
C PHE A 133 -12.67 -3.83 -13.79
N ARG A 134 -13.00 -2.53 -13.83
CA ARG A 134 -13.37 -1.81 -15.06
C ARG A 134 -12.24 -1.65 -16.07
N GLU A 135 -10.99 -1.61 -15.64
CA GLU A 135 -9.81 -1.46 -16.53
C GLU A 135 -9.07 -2.78 -16.72
N THR A 136 -9.04 -3.59 -15.68
CA THR A 136 -8.30 -4.86 -15.71
C THR A 136 -9.01 -5.94 -16.49
N ILE A 137 -10.35 -5.91 -16.58
CA ILE A 137 -11.09 -6.86 -17.42
C ILE A 137 -10.79 -6.64 -18.92
N PRO A 138 -10.93 -5.43 -19.50
CA PRO A 138 -10.57 -5.20 -20.91
C PRO A 138 -9.11 -5.51 -21.21
N ALA A 139 -8.19 -5.15 -20.31
CA ALA A 139 -6.77 -5.43 -20.47
C ALA A 139 -6.46 -6.94 -20.43
N ALA A 140 -7.08 -7.69 -19.50
CA ALA A 140 -6.93 -9.13 -19.42
C ALA A 140 -7.52 -9.84 -20.64
N VAL A 141 -8.69 -9.41 -21.12
CA VAL A 141 -9.31 -9.93 -22.34
C VAL A 141 -8.42 -9.66 -23.56
N GLY A 142 -7.92 -8.44 -23.72
CA GLY A 142 -7.00 -8.09 -24.80
C GLY A 142 -5.70 -8.91 -24.75
N TYR A 143 -5.13 -9.10 -23.56
CA TYR A 143 -3.97 -9.95 -23.37
C TYR A 143 -4.23 -11.40 -23.77
N LEU A 144 -5.36 -11.99 -23.35
CA LEU A 144 -5.73 -13.36 -23.71
C LEU A 144 -5.94 -13.53 -25.22
N LEU A 145 -6.55 -12.54 -25.89
CA LEU A 145 -6.72 -12.57 -27.34
C LEU A 145 -5.37 -12.52 -28.07
N ILE A 146 -4.48 -11.61 -27.67
CA ILE A 146 -3.14 -11.50 -28.26
C ILE A 146 -2.34 -12.78 -27.98
N ALA A 147 -2.33 -13.27 -26.74
CA ALA A 147 -1.65 -14.51 -26.38
C ALA A 147 -2.20 -15.73 -27.13
N GLY A 148 -3.51 -15.78 -27.38
CA GLY A 148 -4.15 -16.83 -28.17
C GLY A 148 -3.74 -16.81 -29.64
N VAL A 149 -3.60 -15.63 -30.24
CA VAL A 149 -3.14 -15.49 -31.63
C VAL A 149 -1.64 -15.80 -31.74
N VAL A 150 -0.83 -15.25 -30.83
CA VAL A 150 0.63 -15.45 -30.81
C VAL A 150 0.98 -16.91 -30.57
N SER A 151 0.24 -17.63 -29.70
CA SER A 151 0.50 -19.05 -29.44
C SER A 151 0.21 -19.98 -30.62
N LYS A 152 -0.62 -19.56 -31.59
CA LYS A 152 -0.86 -20.33 -32.83
C LYS A 152 0.20 -20.11 -33.90
N ILE A 153 0.84 -18.94 -33.91
CA ILE A 153 1.78 -18.53 -34.97
C ILE A 153 3.23 -18.78 -34.53
N LEU A 154 3.51 -18.63 -33.24
CA LEU A 154 4.87 -18.61 -32.71
C LEU A 154 5.17 -19.89 -31.92
N PRO A 155 6.21 -20.65 -32.29
CA PRO A 155 6.59 -21.85 -31.55
C PRO A 155 7.10 -21.49 -30.16
N MET A 156 6.82 -22.37 -29.19
CA MET A 156 6.99 -22.10 -27.75
C MET A 156 8.43 -21.69 -27.35
N PHE A 157 9.44 -22.14 -28.10
CA PHE A 157 10.84 -21.78 -27.85
C PHE A 157 11.17 -20.31 -28.19
N LEU A 158 10.47 -19.66 -29.12
CA LEU A 158 10.58 -18.21 -29.37
C LEU A 158 9.83 -17.39 -28.32
N LEU A 159 8.78 -17.97 -27.74
CA LEU A 159 7.98 -17.35 -26.69
C LEU A 159 8.72 -17.31 -25.34
N MET A 160 9.53 -18.33 -25.04
CA MET A 160 10.30 -18.43 -23.79
C MET A 160 11.10 -17.17 -23.40
N PRO A 161 11.98 -16.62 -24.26
CA PRO A 161 12.74 -15.41 -23.90
C PRO A 161 11.83 -14.19 -23.71
N VAL A 162 10.76 -14.08 -24.50
CA VAL A 162 9.76 -13.01 -24.35
C VAL A 162 9.05 -13.13 -23.00
N LEU A 163 8.60 -14.33 -22.63
CA LEU A 163 7.94 -14.60 -21.35
C LEU A 163 8.88 -14.38 -20.16
N MET A 164 10.16 -14.77 -20.27
CA MET A 164 11.16 -14.51 -19.23
C MET A 164 11.34 -13.03 -18.91
N VAL A 165 11.12 -12.13 -19.86
CA VAL A 165 11.19 -10.68 -19.64
C VAL A 165 9.81 -10.11 -19.29
N LEU A 166 8.76 -10.57 -19.96
CA LEU A 166 7.42 -10.03 -19.83
C LEU A 166 6.78 -10.35 -18.47
N LEU A 167 6.98 -11.56 -17.94
CA LEU A 167 6.46 -11.98 -16.63
C LEU A 167 7.03 -11.15 -15.47
N PRO A 168 8.36 -10.96 -15.32
CA PRO A 168 8.89 -10.10 -14.26
C PRO A 168 8.47 -8.64 -14.43
N LEU A 169 8.43 -8.11 -15.66
CA LEU A 169 7.93 -6.76 -15.90
C LEU A 169 6.45 -6.61 -15.51
N SER A 170 5.63 -7.62 -15.78
CA SER A 170 4.23 -7.66 -15.36
C SER A 170 4.08 -7.72 -13.84
N GLY A 171 4.95 -8.47 -13.16
CA GLY A 171 5.05 -8.51 -11.71
C GLY A 171 5.38 -7.14 -11.10
N ILE A 172 6.38 -6.45 -11.65
CA ILE A 172 6.78 -5.10 -11.23
C ILE A 172 5.64 -4.11 -11.47
N ALA A 173 5.00 -4.16 -12.64
CA ALA A 173 3.87 -3.29 -12.97
C ALA A 173 2.68 -3.51 -12.01
N GLY A 174 2.35 -4.78 -11.72
CA GLY A 174 1.30 -5.12 -10.75
C GLY A 174 1.62 -4.64 -9.34
N LEU A 175 2.89 -4.70 -8.93
CA LEU A 175 3.34 -4.20 -7.63
C LEU A 175 3.26 -2.67 -7.55
N VAL A 176 3.80 -1.96 -8.56
CA VAL A 176 3.74 -0.49 -8.64
C VAL A 176 2.29 0.00 -8.65
N TYR A 177 1.42 -0.68 -9.40
CA TYR A 177 0.00 -0.36 -9.44
C TYR A 177 -0.68 -0.58 -8.09
N ALA A 178 -0.42 -1.71 -7.42
CA ALA A 178 -0.98 -2.00 -6.09
C ALA A 178 -0.52 -0.97 -5.03
N ILE A 179 0.75 -0.56 -5.08
CA ILE A 179 1.30 0.50 -4.20
C ILE A 179 0.60 1.83 -4.47
N GLY A 180 0.41 2.21 -5.75
CA GLY A 180 -0.34 3.40 -6.11
C GLY A 180 -1.79 3.38 -5.61
N HIS A 181 -2.44 2.22 -5.69
CA HIS A 181 -3.81 2.03 -5.20
C HIS A 181 -3.92 2.17 -3.67
N ASN A 182 -2.95 1.64 -2.92
CA ASN A 182 -2.91 1.75 -1.45
C ASN A 182 -2.53 3.18 -1.00
N ARG A 183 -1.63 3.87 -1.70
CA ARG A 183 -1.24 5.27 -1.41
C ARG A 183 -2.39 6.26 -1.55
N ALA A 184 -3.31 6.02 -2.48
CA ALA A 184 -4.41 6.93 -2.75
C ALA A 184 -5.41 7.06 -1.58
N GLY A 185 -5.42 6.13 -0.61
CA GLY A 185 -6.25 6.18 0.62
C GLY A 185 -7.77 6.25 0.41
N LYS A 186 -8.22 6.38 -0.83
CA LYS A 186 -9.58 6.40 -1.31
C LYS A 186 -9.59 5.57 -2.58
N ARG A 187 -10.62 4.73 -2.72
CA ARG A 187 -10.93 4.03 -3.97
C ARG A 187 -11.06 5.09 -5.07
N ILE A 188 -9.99 5.34 -5.83
CA ILE A 188 -10.07 6.17 -7.02
C ILE A 188 -10.95 5.38 -7.99
N ARG A 189 -12.23 5.77 -8.08
CA ARG A 189 -13.11 5.34 -9.15
C ARG A 189 -12.65 6.13 -10.36
N LEU A 190 -11.88 5.51 -11.26
CA LEU A 190 -11.43 6.18 -12.49
C LEU A 190 -12.62 6.68 -13.34
N PHE A 191 -13.82 6.14 -13.08
CA PHE A 191 -15.10 6.77 -13.42
C PHE A 191 -16.09 6.63 -12.26
N GLY A 192 -16.32 7.70 -11.51
CA GLY A 192 -17.36 7.76 -10.49
C GLY A 192 -17.41 9.12 -9.78
N ASP A 193 -18.41 9.92 -10.15
CA ASP A 193 -18.93 11.12 -9.49
C ASP A 193 -18.08 11.75 -8.40
N ASP A 194 -17.29 12.73 -8.82
CA ASP A 194 -16.72 13.73 -7.92
C ASP A 194 -17.88 14.40 -7.15
N PRO A 195 -17.92 14.34 -5.80
CA PRO A 195 -18.95 15.05 -5.04
C PRO A 195 -18.89 16.57 -5.30
N GLU A 196 -17.73 17.11 -5.65
CA GLU A 196 -17.60 18.50 -6.12
C GLU A 196 -18.24 18.75 -7.48
N LYS A 197 -18.15 17.80 -8.42
CA LYS A 197 -18.86 17.89 -9.70
C LYS A 197 -20.36 17.76 -9.51
N ARG A 198 -20.86 16.89 -8.63
CA ARG A 198 -22.29 16.82 -8.28
C ARG A 198 -22.80 18.09 -7.60
N LYS A 199 -21.99 18.75 -6.76
CA LYS A 199 -22.36 20.03 -6.13
C LYS A 199 -22.42 21.18 -7.15
N LYS A 200 -21.49 21.21 -8.12
CA LYS A 200 -21.52 22.16 -9.23
C LYS A 200 -22.67 21.89 -10.22
N LEU A 201 -22.93 20.62 -10.55
CA LEU A 201 -24.05 20.24 -11.42
C LEU A 201 -25.42 20.44 -10.74
N GLY A 202 -25.54 20.17 -9.44
CA GLY A 202 -26.76 20.46 -8.67
C GLY A 202 -27.04 21.96 -8.54
N GLY A 203 -25.99 22.79 -8.45
CA GLY A 203 -26.11 24.25 -8.53
C GLY A 203 -26.47 24.78 -9.92
N LEU A 204 -26.11 24.04 -10.98
CA LEU A 204 -26.40 24.40 -12.38
C LEU A 204 -27.77 23.89 -12.87
N LEU A 205 -28.35 22.87 -12.25
CA LEU A 205 -29.58 22.20 -12.72
C LEU A 205 -30.85 22.46 -11.89
N GLY A 206 -30.82 23.21 -10.78
CA GLY A 206 -32.04 23.33 -9.97
C GLY A 206 -31.98 24.21 -8.75
N GLY A 207 -31.49 25.44 -8.89
CA GLY A 207 -31.60 26.49 -7.88
C GLY A 207 -32.55 27.62 -8.31
N GLY A 208 -33.54 27.33 -9.15
CA GLY A 208 -34.61 28.26 -9.55
C GLY A 208 -35.95 27.67 -9.16
N GLY A 209 -36.50 28.10 -8.04
CA GLY A 209 -37.74 27.56 -7.49
C GLY A 209 -38.21 28.39 -6.31
N ASP A 210 -38.57 29.63 -6.64
CA ASP A 210 -39.34 30.55 -5.82
C ASP A 210 -40.57 29.85 -5.21
N ALA A 211 -40.78 30.00 -3.91
CA ALA A 211 -42.07 29.74 -3.28
C ALA A 211 -42.28 30.74 -2.15
N ARG A 212 -42.59 31.98 -2.56
CA ARG A 212 -43.48 32.85 -1.79
C ARG A 212 -44.80 32.12 -1.53
N ARG A 213 -45.13 31.91 -0.25
CA ARG A 213 -46.43 32.24 0.37
C ARG A 213 -46.36 31.96 1.86
#